data_AF-A0A9D6L2Z6-F1
#
_entry.id   AF-A0A9D6L2Z6-F1
#
_cell.length_a   1.000
_cell.length_b   1.000
_cell.length_c   1.000
_cell.angle_alpha   90.00
_cell.angle_beta   90.00
_cell.angle_gamma   90.00
#
_symmetry.space_group_name_H-M   'P 1'
#
loop_
_entity.id
_entity.type
_entity.pdbx_description
1 polymer ?
#
loop_
_entity_poly.entity_id
_entity_poly.type
_entity_poly.pdbx_seq_one_letter_code
_entity_poly.pdbx_strand_id
1 'polypeptide(L)'
;MSRGIKISFLFLVLVQGLHSIEEYSGRLWENFPPARFLCSLFSDNLEQSFIILNLFLFLFGMLCWLFTFRNKINPAFLWVWIVIEMINGVGHPAWAIYTQAYAPGMITSPILFLLAIYLARQLMSGRKTGIG
;
A
#
# COMPACT_ATOMS: atom_id res chain seq x y z
N MET A 1 -15.56 9.73 -11.55
CA MET A 1 -14.84 8.47 -11.23
C MET A 1 -15.75 7.24 -11.15
N SER A 2 -15.40 6.14 -11.82
CA SER A 2 -16.25 4.95 -11.99
C SER A 2 -16.41 4.09 -10.73
N ARG A 3 -17.50 3.31 -10.63
CA ARG A 3 -17.75 2.37 -9.53
C ARG A 3 -16.63 1.32 -9.40
N GLY A 4 -16.08 0.86 -10.52
CA GLY A 4 -14.96 -0.09 -10.55
C GLY A 4 -13.72 0.45 -9.83
N ILE A 5 -13.31 1.69 -10.13
CA ILE A 5 -12.15 2.34 -9.51
C ILE A 5 -12.34 2.48 -7.99
N LYS A 6 -13.55 2.88 -7.55
CA LYS A 6 -13.86 3.03 -6.12
C LYS A 6 -13.75 1.71 -5.37
N ILE A 7 -14.26 0.62 -5.95
CA ILE A 7 -14.21 -0.72 -5.35
C ILE A 7 -12.78 -1.25 -5.35
N SER A 8 -12.07 -1.17 -6.48
CA SER A 8 -10.68 -1.62 -6.59
C SER A 8 -9.76 -0.89 -5.63
N PHE A 9 -9.94 0.44 -5.47
CA PHE A 9 -9.18 1.21 -4.50
C PHE A 9 -9.51 0.85 -3.05
N LEU A 10 -10.79 0.58 -2.72
CA LEU A 10 -11.14 0.07 -1.39
C LEU A 10 -10.42 -1.24 -1.07
N PHE A 11 -10.47 -2.20 -1.99
CA PHE A 11 -9.78 -3.47 -1.81
C PHE A 11 -8.27 -3.29 -1.64
N LEU A 12 -7.65 -2.39 -2.41
CA LEU A 12 -6.23 -2.06 -2.23
C LEU A 12 -5.95 -1.59 -0.79
N VAL A 13 -6.74 -0.66 -0.27
CA VAL A 13 -6.57 -0.12 1.11
C VAL A 13 -6.83 -1.19 2.18
N LEU A 14 -7.86 -2.03 2.00
CA LEU A 14 -8.17 -3.09 2.95
C LEU A 14 -7.07 -4.16 2.99
N VAL A 15 -6.57 -4.58 1.83
CA VAL A 15 -5.45 -5.52 1.75
C VAL A 15 -4.18 -4.88 2.30
N GLN A 16 -3.98 -3.57 2.13
CA GLN A 16 -2.85 -2.87 2.74
C GLN A 16 -2.94 -2.90 4.27
N GLY A 17 -4.14 -2.76 4.85
CA GLY A 17 -4.34 -2.98 6.29
C GLY A 17 -3.97 -4.40 6.74
N LEU A 18 -4.33 -5.42 5.96
CA LEU A 18 -3.94 -6.81 6.23
C LEU A 18 -2.42 -7.02 6.08
N HIS A 19 -1.81 -6.37 5.09
CA HIS A 19 -0.38 -6.39 4.87
C HIS A 19 0.37 -5.80 6.07
N SER A 20 -0.02 -4.63 6.55
CA SER A 20 0.53 -4.02 7.76
C SER A 20 0.43 -4.94 8.99
N ILE A 21 -0.63 -5.75 9.12
CA ILE A 21 -0.78 -6.72 10.22
C ILE A 21 0.23 -7.87 10.07
N GLU A 22 0.43 -8.39 8.85
CA GLU A 22 1.42 -9.42 8.57
C GLU A 22 2.83 -8.92 8.87
N GLU A 23 3.17 -7.72 8.37
CA GLU A 23 4.46 -7.07 8.62
C GLU A 23 4.68 -6.83 10.12
N TYR A 24 3.63 -6.42 10.84
CA TYR A 24 3.70 -6.20 12.28
C TYR A 24 3.99 -7.50 13.03
N SER A 25 3.26 -8.57 12.69
CA SER A 25 3.43 -9.90 13.27
C SER A 25 4.84 -10.46 13.05
N GLY A 26 5.45 -10.12 11.90
CA GLY A 26 6.82 -10.49 11.57
C GLY A 26 7.89 -9.48 12.01
N ARG A 27 7.53 -8.44 12.78
CA ARG A 27 8.43 -7.40 13.29
C ARG A 27 9.30 -6.78 12.19
N LEU A 28 8.67 -6.41 11.05
CA LEU A 28 9.39 -5.95 9.86
C LEU A 28 10.37 -4.80 10.14
N TRP A 29 10.05 -3.90 11.08
CA TRP A 29 10.90 -2.79 11.51
C TRP A 29 12.26 -3.21 12.09
N GLU A 30 12.46 -4.49 12.41
CA GLU A 30 13.73 -5.01 12.93
C GLU A 30 14.59 -5.61 11.83
N ASN A 31 13.95 -6.26 10.85
CA ASN A 31 14.60 -7.17 9.90
C ASN A 31 14.69 -6.60 8.48
N PHE A 32 13.96 -5.52 8.19
CA PHE A 32 13.96 -4.89 6.88
C PHE A 32 14.53 -3.46 6.97
N PRO A 33 15.72 -3.20 6.41
CA PRO A 33 16.40 -1.90 6.55
C PRO A 33 15.55 -0.69 6.12
N PRO A 34 14.77 -0.74 5.02
CA PRO A 34 13.90 0.38 4.66
C PRO A 34 12.83 0.69 5.72
N ALA A 35 12.17 -0.33 6.28
CA ALA A 35 11.17 -0.13 7.34
C ALA A 35 11.83 0.41 8.61
N ARG A 36 12.98 -0.15 9.00
CA ARG A 36 13.76 0.32 10.16
C ARG A 36 14.15 1.80 10.02
N PHE A 37 14.65 2.18 8.85
CA PHE A 37 15.04 3.56 8.55
C PHE A 37 13.84 4.49 8.69
N LEU A 38 12.71 4.18 8.04
CA LEU A 38 11.49 4.99 8.13
C LEU A 38 11.00 5.15 9.57
N CYS A 39 10.97 4.07 10.36
CA CYS A 39 10.55 4.12 11.76
C CYS A 39 11.49 4.98 12.62
N SER A 40 12.80 4.93 12.36
CA SER A 40 13.81 5.71 13.10
C SER A 40 13.72 7.21 12.87
N LEU A 41 13.02 7.67 11.81
CA LEU A 41 12.81 9.11 11.57
C LEU A 41 11.85 9.76 12.57
N PHE A 42 11.03 8.96 13.27
CA PHE A 42 9.98 9.46 14.17
C PHE A 42 10.34 9.28 15.65
N SER A 43 10.96 8.16 16.02
CA SER A 43 11.28 7.80 17.40
C SER A 43 12.31 6.67 17.46
N ASP A 44 13.04 6.60 18.56
CA ASP A 44 13.91 5.45 18.89
C ASP A 44 13.10 4.17 19.17
N ASN A 45 11.82 4.31 19.55
CA ASN A 45 10.90 3.19 19.66
C ASN A 45 10.34 2.82 18.27
N LEU A 46 11.06 1.95 17.57
CA LEU A 46 10.74 1.53 16.20
C LEU A 46 9.36 0.87 16.07
N GLU A 47 8.95 0.07 17.05
CA GLU A 47 7.65 -0.59 17.04
C GLU A 47 6.51 0.43 17.10
N GLN A 48 6.61 1.38 18.02
CA GLN A 48 5.61 2.44 18.15
C GLN A 48 5.54 3.28 16.86
N SER A 49 6.69 3.65 16.28
CA SER A 49 6.74 4.34 14.99
C SER A 49 6.10 3.52 13.87
N PHE A 50 6.35 2.21 13.83
CA PHE A 50 5.78 1.31 12.83
C PHE A 50 4.25 1.26 12.91
N ILE A 51 3.69 1.14 14.12
CA ILE A 51 2.25 1.17 14.35
C ILE A 51 1.66 2.50 13.90
N ILE A 52 2.25 3.63 14.32
CA ILE A 52 1.75 4.96 13.98
C ILE A 52 1.76 5.18 12.46
N LEU A 53 2.85 4.82 11.78
CA LEU A 53 2.98 4.97 10.33
C LEU A 53 1.94 4.15 9.57
N ASN A 54 1.77 2.87 9.93
CA ASN A 54 0.80 2.00 9.27
C ASN A 54 -0.65 2.40 9.57
N LEU A 55 -0.95 2.79 10.80
CA LEU A 55 -2.27 3.30 11.16
C LEU A 55 -2.58 4.58 10.40
N PHE A 56 -1.63 5.51 10.33
CA PHE A 56 -1.76 6.73 9.55
C PHE A 56 -1.98 6.41 8.06
N LEU A 57 -1.18 5.52 7.48
CA LEU A 57 -1.30 5.11 6.08
C LEU A 57 -2.70 4.52 5.81
N PHE A 58 -3.17 3.60 6.64
CA PHE A 58 -4.49 2.98 6.51
C PHE A 58 -5.62 4.01 6.61
N LEU A 59 -5.61 4.87 7.64
CA LEU A 59 -6.62 5.92 7.82
C LEU A 59 -6.59 6.92 6.67
N PHE A 60 -5.40 7.29 6.19
CA PHE A 60 -5.23 8.15 5.02
C PHE A 60 -5.82 7.50 3.76
N GLY A 61 -5.62 6.20 3.57
CA GLY A 61 -6.19 5.43 2.45
C GLY A 61 -7.71 5.41 2.50
N MET A 62 -8.28 5.16 3.68
CA MET A 62 -9.73 5.21 3.90
C MET A 62 -10.28 6.60 3.64
N LEU A 63 -9.59 7.65 4.08
CA LEU A 63 -9.97 9.04 3.80
C LEU A 63 -9.93 9.33 2.29
N CYS A 64 -8.86 8.97 1.61
CA CYS A 64 -8.75 9.07 0.14
C CYS A 64 -9.94 8.36 -0.53
N TRP A 65 -10.27 7.14 -0.06
CA TRP A 65 -11.38 6.36 -0.60
C TRP A 65 -12.72 7.07 -0.39
N LEU A 66 -12.99 7.66 0.78
CA LEU A 66 -14.21 8.44 1.02
C LEU A 66 -14.32 9.64 0.07
N PHE A 67 -13.21 10.32 -0.22
CA PHE A 67 -13.20 11.43 -1.18
C PHE A 67 -13.46 11.00 -2.64
N THR A 68 -13.27 9.72 -2.97
CA THR A 68 -13.67 9.17 -4.28
C THR A 68 -15.17 9.27 -4.54
N PHE A 69 -16.02 9.16 -3.50
CA PHE A 69 -17.47 9.24 -3.66
C PHE A 69 -17.94 10.64 -4.02
N ARG A 70 -17.23 11.66 -3.53
CA ARG A 70 -17.52 13.06 -3.81
C ARG A 70 -16.94 13.53 -5.15
N ASN A 71 -16.25 12.65 -5.90
CA ASN A 71 -15.45 13.00 -7.09
C ASN A 71 -14.46 14.15 -6.83
N LYS A 72 -13.99 14.31 -5.58
CA LYS A 72 -13.08 15.41 -5.18
C LYS A 72 -11.61 15.00 -5.12
N ILE A 73 -11.31 13.72 -5.36
CA ILE A 73 -9.94 13.22 -5.31
C ILE A 73 -9.22 13.45 -6.63
N ASN A 74 -8.02 14.04 -6.57
CA ASN A 74 -7.14 14.13 -7.71
C ASN A 74 -6.62 12.71 -8.05
N PRO A 75 -6.72 12.23 -9.31
CA PRO A 75 -6.18 10.93 -9.71
C PRO A 75 -4.71 10.70 -9.36
N ALA A 76 -3.92 11.77 -9.20
CA ALA A 76 -2.54 11.69 -8.72
C ALA A 76 -2.43 10.95 -7.37
N PHE A 77 -3.39 11.14 -6.46
CA PHE A 77 -3.38 10.41 -5.17
C PHE A 77 -3.51 8.91 -5.37
N LEU A 78 -4.37 8.45 -6.28
CA LEU A 78 -4.49 7.02 -6.58
C LEU A 78 -3.19 6.46 -7.18
N TRP A 79 -2.48 7.24 -7.99
CA TRP A 79 -1.17 6.85 -8.51
C TRP A 79 -0.10 6.76 -7.43
N VAL A 80 -0.10 7.65 -6.45
CA VAL A 80 0.80 7.53 -5.27
C VAL A 80 0.58 6.19 -4.58
N TRP A 81 -0.68 5.83 -4.31
CA TRP A 81 -1.02 4.53 -3.73
C TRP A 81 -0.56 3.35 -4.60
N ILE A 82 -0.82 3.39 -5.91
CA ILE A 82 -0.36 2.35 -6.84
C ILE A 82 1.16 2.18 -6.76
N VAL A 83 1.93 3.27 -6.75
CA VAL A 83 3.40 3.20 -6.71
C VAL A 83 3.87 2.61 -5.38
N ILE A 84 3.32 3.05 -4.25
CA ILE A 84 3.65 2.49 -2.93
C ILE A 84 3.39 0.98 -2.91
N GLU A 85 2.21 0.54 -3.35
CA GLU A 85 1.87 -0.88 -3.30
C GLU A 85 2.62 -1.73 -4.33
N MET A 86 3.06 -1.14 -5.45
CA MET A 86 3.99 -1.80 -6.36
C MET A 86 5.38 -1.98 -5.73
N ILE A 87 5.86 -0.98 -4.98
CA ILE A 87 7.12 -1.06 -4.25
C ILE A 87 7.04 -2.15 -3.18
N ASN A 88 5.96 -2.22 -2.40
CA ASN A 88 5.75 -3.33 -1.45
C ASN A 88 5.69 -4.66 -2.20
N GLY A 89 4.84 -4.74 -3.23
CA GLY A 89 4.65 -5.92 -4.07
C GLY A 89 5.93 -6.55 -4.62
N VAL A 90 6.95 -5.74 -4.92
CA VAL A 90 8.26 -6.20 -5.41
C VAL A 90 9.30 -6.31 -4.28
N GLY A 91 9.24 -5.40 -3.32
CA GLY A 91 10.21 -5.27 -2.23
C GLY A 91 10.28 -6.49 -1.34
N HIS A 92 9.14 -7.05 -0.91
CA HIS A 92 9.14 -8.24 -0.05
C HIS A 92 9.69 -9.48 -0.76
N PRO A 93 9.24 -9.82 -1.99
CA PRO A 93 9.83 -10.93 -2.74
C PRO A 93 11.33 -10.76 -2.99
N ALA A 94 11.76 -9.56 -3.40
CA ALA A 94 13.18 -9.29 -3.62
C ALA A 94 14.01 -9.46 -2.34
N TRP A 95 13.48 -8.98 -1.20
CA TRP A 95 14.14 -9.12 0.10
C TRP A 95 14.18 -10.57 0.59
N ALA A 96 13.09 -11.33 0.43
CA ALA A 96 13.03 -12.75 0.77
C ALA A 96 14.04 -13.56 -0.05
N ILE A 97 14.16 -13.27 -1.35
CA ILE A 97 15.17 -13.90 -2.21
C ILE A 97 16.58 -13.51 -1.77
N TYR A 98 16.83 -12.24 -1.45
CA TYR A 98 18.15 -11.78 -1.02
C TYR A 98 18.59 -12.42 0.31
N THR A 99 17.68 -12.47 1.29
CA THR A 99 17.96 -13.01 2.63
C THR A 99 17.84 -14.52 2.73
N GLN A 100 17.32 -15.19 1.68
CA GLN A 100 16.99 -16.62 1.67
C GLN A 100 16.11 -17.02 2.87
N ALA A 101 15.27 -16.10 3.33
CA ALA A 101 14.42 -16.24 4.50
C ALA A 101 13.03 -15.68 4.21
N TYR A 102 12.08 -16.04 5.06
CA TYR A 102 10.75 -15.43 5.01
C TYR A 102 10.84 -13.93 5.31
N ALA A 103 10.39 -13.09 4.38
CA ALA A 103 10.17 -11.68 4.64
C ALA A 103 8.71 -11.46 5.09
N PRO A 104 8.47 -10.80 6.23
CA PRO A 104 7.12 -10.40 6.61
C PRO A 104 6.50 -9.56 5.48
N GLY A 105 5.24 -9.85 5.11
CA GLY A 105 4.57 -9.24 3.96
C GLY A 105 4.59 -10.09 2.69
N MET A 106 5.28 -11.24 2.67
CA MET A 106 5.36 -12.13 1.51
C MET A 106 4.02 -12.77 1.09
N ILE A 107 3.09 -12.95 2.03
CA ILE A 107 1.79 -13.56 1.70
C ILE A 107 0.86 -12.53 1.06
N THR A 108 0.84 -11.32 1.59
CA THR A 108 -0.10 -10.27 1.17
C THR A 108 0.44 -9.35 0.06
N SER A 109 1.76 -9.17 -0.06
CA SER A 109 2.36 -8.30 -1.09
C SER A 109 2.07 -8.71 -2.54
N PRO A 110 1.97 -10.00 -2.92
CA PRO A 110 1.55 -10.36 -4.29
C PRO A 110 0.11 -9.91 -4.59
N ILE A 111 -0.78 -9.94 -3.59
CA ILE A 111 -2.16 -9.50 -3.73
C ILE A 111 -2.20 -7.97 -3.94
N LEU A 112 -1.44 -7.22 -3.16
CA LEU A 112 -1.27 -5.77 -3.33
C LEU A 112 -0.76 -5.42 -4.73
N PHE A 113 0.26 -6.13 -5.21
CA PHE A 113 0.83 -5.93 -6.53
C PHE A 113 -0.22 -6.10 -7.64
N LEU A 114 -0.99 -7.18 -7.58
CA LEU A 114 -2.04 -7.46 -8.57
C LEU A 114 -3.17 -6.41 -8.52
N LEU A 115 -3.59 -6.00 -7.33
CA LEU A 115 -4.60 -4.94 -7.16
C LEU A 115 -4.09 -3.59 -7.67
N ALA A 116 -2.82 -3.25 -7.43
CA ALA A 116 -2.20 -2.03 -7.91
C ALA A 116 -2.13 -2.00 -9.44
N ILE A 117 -1.71 -3.10 -10.09
CA ILE A 117 -1.72 -3.23 -11.56
C ILE A 117 -3.15 -3.10 -12.10
N TYR A 118 -4.11 -3.76 -11.46
CA TYR A 118 -5.49 -3.73 -11.90
C TYR A 118 -6.09 -2.32 -11.82
N LEU A 119 -5.87 -1.60 -10.72
CA LEU A 119 -6.30 -0.22 -10.54
C LEU A 119 -5.60 0.72 -11.54
N ALA A 120 -4.30 0.54 -11.78
CA ALA A 120 -3.54 1.29 -12.78
C ALA A 120 -4.13 1.13 -14.18
N ARG A 121 -4.48 -0.10 -14.57
CA ARG A 121 -5.14 -0.39 -15.86
C ARG A 121 -6.50 0.31 -15.96
N GLN A 122 -7.31 0.30 -14.91
CA GLN A 122 -8.59 1.01 -14.91
C GLN A 122 -8.41 2.53 -15.10
N LEU A 123 -7.43 3.14 -14.42
CA LEU A 123 -7.15 4.58 -14.55
C LEU A 123 -6.63 4.94 -15.94
N MET A 124 -5.77 4.10 -16.53
CA MET A 124 -5.27 4.31 -17.89
C MET A 124 -6.38 4.18 -18.94
N SER A 125 -7.26 3.19 -18.81
CA SER A 125 -8.39 3.01 -19.72
C SER A 125 -9.42 4.13 -19.61
N GLY A 126 -9.70 4.61 -18.39
CA GLY A 126 -10.61 5.74 -18.17
C GLY A 126 -10.09 7.07 -18.74
N ARG A 127 -8.76 7.28 -18.75
CA ARG A 127 -8.16 8.45 -19.43
C ARG A 127 -8.32 8.39 -20.95
N LYS A 128 -8.23 7.21 -21.55
CA LYS A 128 -8.39 7.03 -23.00
C LYS A 128 -9.82 7.28 -23.49
N THR A 129 -10.82 7.08 -22.64
CA THR A 129 -12.24 7.24 -23.02
C THR A 129 -12.81 8.62 -22.72
N GLY A 130 -12.07 9.54 -22.10
CA GLY A 130 -12.52 10.91 -21.85
C GLY A 130 -13.65 11.06 -20.83
N ILE A 131 -14.01 9.99 -20.09
CA ILE A 131 -15.08 10.03 -19.08
C ILE A 131 -14.43 10.29 -17.71
N GLY A 132 -14.23 11.57 -17.39
CA GLY A 132 -13.87 12.05 -16.04
C GLY A 132 -15.04 11.96 -15.07
#